data_AF-A0A1H7IAA8-F1
#
_entry.id   AF-A0A1H7IAA8-F1
#
_cell.length_a   1.000
_cell.length_b   1.000
_cell.length_c   1.000
_cell.angle_alpha   90.00
_cell.angle_beta   90.00
_cell.angle_gamma   90.00
#
_symmetry.space_group_name_H-M   'P 1'
#
loop_
_entity.id
_entity.type
_entity.pdbx_description
1 polymer ?
#
loop_
_entity_poly.entity_id
_entity_poly.type
_entity_poly.pdbx_seq_one_letter_code
_entity_poly.pdbx_strand_id
1 'polypeptide(L)'
;MSRGQAYALEAFVAATVLLASVTFALQVTAVTPLTASTSSQHIENQQAAVVQGLLDAAAENGTLERTVLLYNGSSETFYGVGEEDRYVTGGPPTAFGTMLNETFLDRGIAFNVHIHYFEGSKSRRSKTLVYMGSPSDHAVSGTSLVTLSDSDELHEPIDGAAIPTGKNLSAVESDPNTSFYVGDRNSGPLWAPVEVEVVVWRM
;
A
#
# COMPACT_ATOMS: atom_id res chain seq x y z
N MET A 1 -44.83 71.30 -1.73
CA MET A 1 -43.36 71.16 -1.87
C MET A 1 -42.74 70.07 -0.98
N SER A 2 -43.44 69.46 -0.01
CA SER A 2 -42.85 68.48 0.94
C SER A 2 -42.83 67.01 0.49
N ARG A 3 -43.62 66.61 -0.51
CA ARG A 3 -43.72 65.19 -0.94
C ARG A 3 -42.54 64.71 -1.80
N GLY A 4 -42.02 65.56 -2.68
CA GLY A 4 -40.88 65.20 -3.56
C GLY A 4 -39.57 64.98 -2.79
N GLN A 5 -39.35 65.73 -1.71
CA GLN A 5 -38.20 65.55 -0.82
C GLN A 5 -38.29 64.25 -0.01
N ALA A 6 -39.50 63.88 0.42
CA ALA A 6 -39.74 62.61 1.11
C ALA A 6 -39.44 61.41 0.21
N TYR A 7 -39.93 61.41 -1.04
CA TYR A 7 -39.65 60.33 -1.99
C TYR A 7 -38.16 60.23 -2.39
N ALA A 8 -37.45 61.36 -2.46
CA ALA A 8 -36.00 61.35 -2.70
C ALA A 8 -35.22 60.75 -1.52
N LEU A 9 -35.63 61.07 -0.28
CA LEU A 9 -35.02 60.50 0.92
C LEU A 9 -35.30 58.99 1.03
N GLU A 10 -36.54 58.59 0.74
CA GLU A 10 -36.95 57.18 0.75
C GLU A 10 -36.21 56.36 -0.31
N ALA A 11 -36.07 56.88 -1.54
CA ALA A 11 -35.30 56.24 -2.59
C ALA A 11 -33.81 56.11 -2.21
N PHE A 12 -33.25 57.12 -1.54
CA PHE A 12 -31.86 57.08 -1.06
C PHE A 12 -31.66 56.04 0.05
N VAL A 13 -32.58 55.96 1.01
CA VAL A 13 -32.54 54.96 2.07
C VAL A 13 -32.72 53.55 1.49
N ALA A 14 -33.68 53.36 0.59
CA ALA A 14 -33.90 52.07 -0.09
C ALA A 14 -32.67 51.62 -0.89
N ALA A 15 -32.03 52.55 -1.61
CA ALA A 15 -30.79 52.28 -2.33
C ALA A 15 -29.64 51.89 -1.39
N THR A 16 -29.54 52.56 -0.22
CA THR A 16 -28.52 52.25 0.79
C THR A 16 -28.75 50.87 1.41
N VAL A 17 -29.99 50.52 1.73
CA VAL A 17 -30.36 49.20 2.26
C VAL A 17 -30.09 48.09 1.24
N LEU A 18 -30.43 48.32 -0.03
CA LEU A 18 -30.12 47.39 -1.12
C LEU A 18 -28.62 47.21 -1.29
N LEU A 19 -27.86 48.30 -1.30
CA LEU A 19 -26.41 48.24 -1.43
C LEU A 19 -25.76 47.51 -0.25
N ALA A 20 -26.22 47.76 0.98
CA ALA A 20 -25.77 47.06 2.18
C ALA A 20 -26.11 45.56 2.12
N SER A 21 -27.31 45.21 1.64
CA SER A 21 -27.74 43.81 1.49
C SER A 21 -26.93 43.08 0.42
N VAL A 22 -26.66 43.72 -0.71
CA VAL A 22 -25.81 43.15 -1.77
C VAL A 22 -24.37 43.00 -1.29
N THR A 23 -23.83 43.99 -0.57
CA THR A 23 -22.48 43.92 0.01
C THR A 23 -22.38 42.78 1.02
N PHE A 24 -23.39 42.64 1.89
CA PHE A 24 -23.47 41.55 2.85
C PHE A 24 -23.55 40.18 2.14
N ALA A 25 -24.40 40.05 1.11
CA ALA A 25 -24.51 38.82 0.33
C ALA A 25 -23.21 38.47 -0.41
N LEU A 26 -22.48 39.46 -0.93
CA LEU A 26 -21.18 39.26 -1.57
C LEU A 26 -20.07 38.89 -0.57
N GLN A 27 -20.21 39.28 0.70
CA GLN A 27 -19.32 38.85 1.79
C GLN A 27 -19.64 37.44 2.30
N VAL A 28 -20.76 36.83 1.91
CA VAL A 28 -21.03 35.41 2.16
C VAL A 28 -20.18 34.58 1.20
N THR A 29 -18.89 34.48 1.50
CA THR A 29 -18.07 33.39 1.00
C THR A 29 -18.55 32.13 1.69
N ALA A 30 -19.20 31.23 0.95
CA ALA A 30 -19.51 29.90 1.45
C ALA A 30 -18.19 29.28 1.96
N VAL A 31 -18.07 29.14 3.27
CA VAL A 31 -16.97 28.41 3.89
C VAL A 31 -17.25 26.93 3.63
N THR A 32 -16.74 26.41 2.52
CA THR A 32 -16.61 24.98 2.37
C THR A 32 -15.52 24.52 3.35
N PRO A 33 -15.74 23.48 4.16
CA PRO A 33 -14.71 23.01 5.07
C PRO A 33 -13.55 22.42 4.26
N LEU A 34 -12.48 23.18 4.08
CA LEU A 34 -11.20 22.66 3.55
C LEU A 34 -10.51 21.71 4.56
N THR A 35 -10.96 21.73 5.82
CA THR A 35 -10.33 21.05 6.95
C THR A 35 -10.46 19.53 6.91
N ALA A 36 -11.58 18.98 6.41
CA ALA A 36 -11.75 17.52 6.37
C ALA A 36 -10.80 16.85 5.36
N SER A 37 -10.68 17.41 4.15
CA SER A 37 -9.83 16.84 3.10
C SER A 37 -8.34 17.03 3.37
N THR A 38 -7.92 18.19 3.90
CA THR A 38 -6.52 18.42 4.27
C THR A 38 -6.09 17.59 5.48
N SER A 39 -6.97 17.38 6.46
CA SER A 39 -6.67 16.51 7.60
C SER A 39 -6.61 15.04 7.19
N SER A 40 -7.48 14.57 6.29
CA SER A 40 -7.39 13.21 5.70
C SER A 40 -6.09 13.03 4.90
N GLN A 41 -5.74 13.99 4.03
CA GLN A 41 -4.48 13.97 3.28
C GLN A 41 -3.25 13.96 4.19
N HIS A 42 -3.30 14.69 5.31
CA HIS A 42 -2.18 14.70 6.26
C HIS A 42 -2.00 13.32 6.92
N ILE A 43 -3.09 12.66 7.30
CA ILE A 43 -3.06 11.30 7.87
C ILE A 43 -2.61 10.27 6.82
N GLU A 44 -3.11 10.37 5.58
CA GLU A 44 -2.68 9.50 4.48
C GLU A 44 -1.18 9.65 4.19
N ASN A 45 -0.67 10.88 4.12
CA ASN A 45 0.76 11.14 3.93
C ASN A 45 1.63 10.62 5.08
N GLN A 46 1.17 10.74 6.33
CA GLN A 46 1.87 10.16 7.49
C GLN A 46 1.89 8.63 7.42
N GLN A 47 0.75 8.03 7.07
CA GLN A 47 0.65 6.57 6.97
C GLN A 47 1.48 6.03 5.81
N ALA A 48 1.59 6.75 4.70
CA ALA A 48 2.48 6.41 3.58
C ALA A 48 3.94 6.39 4.02
N ALA A 49 4.38 7.39 4.80
CA ALA A 49 5.73 7.43 5.34
C ALA A 49 6.02 6.25 6.30
N VAL A 50 5.04 5.81 7.09
CA VAL A 50 5.19 4.63 7.96
C VAL A 50 5.32 3.35 7.14
N VAL A 51 4.47 3.16 6.12
CA VAL A 51 4.55 2.00 5.22
C VAL A 51 5.90 1.96 4.51
N GLN A 52 6.33 3.09 3.95
CA GLN A 52 7.61 3.16 3.25
C GLN A 52 8.79 2.89 4.19
N GLY A 53 8.79 3.50 5.39
CA GLY A 53 9.86 3.26 6.36
C GLY A 53 9.97 1.80 6.82
N LEU A 54 8.84 1.11 6.97
CA LEU A 54 8.83 -0.33 7.26
C LEU A 54 9.41 -1.15 6.10
N LEU A 55 9.05 -0.82 4.86
CA LEU A 55 9.56 -1.49 3.67
C LEU A 55 11.07 -1.27 3.48
N ASP A 56 11.54 -0.05 3.69
CA ASP A 56 12.96 0.31 3.59
C ASP A 56 13.77 -0.44 4.65
N ALA A 57 13.31 -0.47 5.91
CA ALA A 57 13.97 -1.21 6.98
C ALA A 57 13.98 -2.73 6.73
N ALA A 58 12.89 -3.27 6.18
CA ALA A 58 12.79 -4.68 5.85
C ALA A 58 13.71 -5.08 4.69
N ALA A 59 13.87 -4.19 3.70
CA ALA A 59 14.79 -4.35 2.58
C ALA A 59 16.25 -4.25 3.05
N GLU A 60 16.60 -3.25 3.88
CA GLU A 60 17.95 -3.06 4.41
C GLU A 60 18.42 -4.26 5.25
N ASN A 61 17.53 -4.83 6.07
CA ASN A 61 17.83 -6.02 6.88
C ASN A 61 17.72 -7.34 6.07
N GLY A 62 17.37 -7.27 4.79
CA GLY A 62 17.17 -8.43 3.89
C GLY A 62 15.99 -9.33 4.29
N THR A 63 15.15 -8.91 5.25
CA THR A 63 13.98 -9.69 5.68
C THR A 63 12.89 -9.73 4.62
N LEU A 64 12.77 -8.66 3.83
CA LEU A 64 11.80 -8.56 2.74
C LEU A 64 12.07 -9.61 1.66
N GLU A 65 13.32 -9.72 1.21
CA GLU A 65 13.78 -10.69 0.22
C GLU A 65 13.57 -12.13 0.70
N ARG A 66 14.00 -12.45 1.93
CA ARG A 66 13.80 -13.78 2.51
C ARG A 66 12.33 -14.17 2.59
N THR A 67 11.44 -13.22 2.84
CA THR A 67 9.99 -13.47 2.83
C THR A 67 9.44 -13.68 1.43
N VAL A 68 9.93 -12.95 0.42
CA VAL A 68 9.59 -13.20 -1.01
C VAL A 68 10.00 -14.62 -1.43
N LEU A 69 11.10 -15.12 -0.87
CA LEU A 69 11.66 -16.45 -1.10
C LEU A 69 11.09 -17.55 -0.16
N LEU A 70 10.10 -17.23 0.68
CA LEU A 70 9.48 -18.17 1.63
C LEU A 70 8.52 -19.16 0.92
N TYR A 71 9.03 -19.89 -0.06
CA TYR A 71 8.25 -20.64 -1.02
C TYR A 71 8.64 -22.11 -1.05
N ASN A 72 7.65 -22.99 -1.09
CA ASN A 72 7.87 -24.40 -1.32
C ASN A 72 7.70 -24.70 -2.80
N GLY A 73 8.82 -24.92 -3.49
CA GLY A 73 8.81 -25.17 -4.93
C GLY A 73 8.12 -26.48 -5.33
N SER A 74 8.03 -27.47 -4.44
CA SER A 74 7.38 -28.76 -4.74
C SER A 74 5.86 -28.71 -4.62
N SER A 75 5.34 -27.97 -3.63
CA SER A 75 3.89 -27.77 -3.47
C SER A 75 3.37 -26.51 -4.15
N GLU A 76 4.25 -25.74 -4.78
CA GLU A 76 3.95 -24.51 -5.51
C GLU A 76 3.17 -23.46 -4.69
N THR A 77 3.50 -23.35 -3.41
CA THR A 77 2.81 -22.45 -2.46
C THR A 77 3.78 -21.86 -1.43
N PHE A 78 3.40 -20.76 -0.79
CA PHE A 78 4.15 -20.23 0.35
C PHE A 78 4.05 -21.15 1.56
N TYR A 79 5.07 -21.17 2.41
CA TYR A 79 5.02 -22.01 3.61
C TYR A 79 3.99 -21.53 4.63
N GLY A 80 3.14 -22.43 5.14
CA GLY A 80 2.21 -22.12 6.22
C GLY A 80 0.97 -21.33 5.80
N VAL A 81 0.69 -21.25 4.49
CA VAL A 81 -0.63 -20.82 4.00
C VAL A 81 -1.59 -22.01 3.97
N GLY A 82 -2.88 -21.73 4.20
CA GLY A 82 -3.95 -22.73 4.11
C GLY A 82 -4.48 -22.89 2.68
N GLU A 83 -5.75 -23.29 2.57
CA GLU A 83 -6.44 -23.53 1.28
C GLU A 83 -6.50 -22.29 0.37
N GLU A 84 -6.37 -21.08 0.93
CA GLU A 84 -6.46 -19.81 0.22
C GLU A 84 -5.19 -19.43 -0.56
N ASP A 85 -4.10 -20.20 -0.42
CA ASP A 85 -2.76 -19.93 -1.01
C ASP A 85 -2.19 -18.54 -0.65
N ARG A 86 -2.61 -17.99 0.48
CA ARG A 86 -2.19 -16.68 1.02
C ARG A 86 -2.43 -16.62 2.52
N TYR A 87 -1.77 -15.69 3.21
CA TYR A 87 -2.08 -15.41 4.61
C TYR A 87 -3.30 -14.49 4.71
N VAL A 88 -4.21 -14.80 5.62
CA VAL A 88 -5.48 -14.04 5.78
C VAL A 88 -5.68 -13.49 7.19
N THR A 89 -4.89 -13.95 8.16
CA THR A 89 -5.01 -13.59 9.58
C THR A 89 -3.90 -12.66 10.08
N GLY A 90 -2.89 -12.39 9.25
CA GLY A 90 -1.76 -11.54 9.58
C GLY A 90 -0.57 -11.79 8.64
N GLY A 91 0.58 -11.28 9.05
CA GLY A 91 1.83 -11.40 8.30
C GLY A 91 2.36 -12.83 8.23
N PRO A 92 3.18 -13.14 7.21
CA PRO A 92 3.87 -14.42 7.08
C PRO A 92 4.74 -14.74 8.32
N PRO A 93 5.01 -16.01 8.65
CA PRO A 93 5.84 -16.41 9.79
C PRO A 93 7.34 -16.11 9.56
N THR A 94 7.66 -14.83 9.45
CA THR A 94 8.97 -14.25 9.14
C THR A 94 9.16 -12.96 9.93
N ALA A 95 10.40 -12.45 9.99
CA ALA A 95 10.68 -11.16 10.60
C ALA A 95 9.90 -10.00 9.92
N PHE A 96 9.74 -10.02 8.59
CA PHE A 96 8.93 -9.03 7.88
C PHE A 96 7.45 -9.10 8.27
N GLY A 97 6.88 -10.31 8.35
CA GLY A 97 5.50 -10.48 8.79
C GLY A 97 5.28 -10.06 10.26
N THR A 98 6.28 -10.27 11.12
CA THR A 98 6.26 -9.78 12.50
C THR A 98 6.23 -8.25 12.54
N MET A 99 7.09 -7.58 11.76
CA MET A 99 7.09 -6.12 11.65
C MET A 99 5.76 -5.58 11.15
N LEU A 100 5.12 -6.23 10.16
CA LEU A 100 3.80 -5.85 9.67
C LEU A 100 2.73 -5.97 10.77
N ASN A 101 2.74 -7.06 11.54
CA ASN A 101 1.79 -7.26 12.62
C ASN A 101 1.94 -6.19 13.71
N GLU A 102 3.17 -5.98 14.21
CA GLU A 102 3.45 -5.01 15.28
C GLU A 102 3.17 -3.56 14.85
N THR A 103 3.41 -3.25 13.57
CA THR A 103 3.24 -1.90 13.04
C THR A 103 1.78 -1.58 12.71
N PHE A 104 1.03 -2.56 12.19
CA PHE A 104 -0.32 -2.34 11.67
C PHE A 104 -1.38 -3.17 12.39
N LEU A 105 -1.28 -4.50 12.36
CA LEU A 105 -2.35 -5.39 12.83
C LEU A 105 -2.68 -5.17 14.31
N ASP A 106 -1.66 -5.10 15.16
CA ASP A 106 -1.79 -4.89 16.60
C ASP A 106 -2.44 -3.53 16.95
N ARG A 107 -2.49 -2.63 15.98
CA ARG A 107 -3.09 -1.29 16.08
C ARG A 107 -4.45 -1.18 15.38
N GLY A 108 -5.01 -2.30 14.92
CA GLY A 108 -6.29 -2.33 14.21
C GLY A 108 -6.23 -1.81 12.77
N ILE A 109 -5.05 -1.83 12.15
CA ILE A 109 -4.84 -1.46 10.75
C ILE A 109 -4.65 -2.76 9.97
N ALA A 110 -5.55 -3.05 9.04
CA ALA A 110 -5.42 -4.18 8.13
C ALA A 110 -4.39 -3.89 7.05
N PHE A 111 -3.78 -4.94 6.50
CA PHE A 111 -2.86 -4.82 5.40
C PHE A 111 -2.98 -5.96 4.39
N ASN A 112 -2.70 -5.64 3.13
CA ASN A 112 -2.46 -6.61 2.06
C ASN A 112 -1.00 -6.49 1.62
N VAL A 113 -0.45 -7.61 1.17
CA VAL A 113 0.89 -7.65 0.58
C VAL A 113 0.81 -8.34 -0.77
N HIS A 114 1.21 -7.61 -1.82
CA HIS A 114 1.23 -8.08 -3.19
C HIS A 114 2.66 -8.08 -3.72
N ILE A 115 3.05 -9.15 -4.40
CA ILE A 115 4.34 -9.27 -5.07
C ILE A 115 4.09 -9.16 -6.57
N HIS A 116 4.47 -8.04 -7.14
CA HIS A 116 4.34 -7.75 -8.56
C HIS A 116 5.60 -8.14 -9.31
N TYR A 117 5.42 -8.80 -10.45
CA TYR A 117 6.50 -9.26 -11.29
C TYR A 117 6.06 -9.26 -12.75
N PHE A 118 7.00 -9.29 -13.69
CA PHE A 118 6.71 -9.30 -15.12
C PHE A 118 6.82 -10.71 -15.73
N GLU A 119 5.89 -11.06 -16.60
CA GLU A 119 5.97 -12.25 -17.43
C GLU A 119 6.20 -11.79 -18.87
N GLY A 120 7.38 -12.12 -19.41
CA GLY A 120 7.88 -11.53 -20.65
C GLY A 120 8.07 -10.01 -20.57
N SER A 121 8.02 -9.32 -21.71
CA SER A 121 8.31 -7.88 -21.81
C SER A 121 7.13 -6.95 -21.51
N LYS A 122 5.91 -7.49 -21.27
CA LYS A 122 4.69 -6.66 -21.22
C LYS A 122 3.62 -7.08 -20.22
N SER A 123 3.65 -8.30 -19.66
CA SER A 123 2.58 -8.75 -18.78
C SER A 123 2.97 -8.56 -17.32
N ARG A 124 2.38 -7.58 -16.62
CA ARG A 124 2.54 -7.47 -15.16
C ARG A 124 1.63 -8.52 -14.50
N ARG A 125 2.21 -9.38 -13.69
CA ARG A 125 1.55 -10.37 -12.85
C ARG A 125 1.70 -9.98 -11.39
N SER A 126 0.83 -10.52 -10.55
CA SER A 126 0.86 -10.31 -9.11
C SER A 126 0.63 -11.63 -8.41
N LYS A 127 1.44 -11.94 -7.41
CA LYS A 127 1.16 -12.99 -6.43
C LYS A 127 0.75 -12.33 -5.12
N THR A 128 -0.36 -12.76 -4.55
CA THR A 128 -0.85 -12.20 -3.28
C THR A 128 -0.24 -12.99 -2.14
N LEU A 129 0.57 -12.31 -1.32
CA LEU A 129 1.18 -12.92 -0.14
C LEU A 129 0.22 -12.85 1.04
N VAL A 130 -0.34 -11.67 1.32
CA VAL A 130 -1.29 -11.44 2.42
C VAL A 130 -2.55 -10.78 1.86
N TYR A 131 -3.71 -11.28 2.27
CA TYR A 131 -5.01 -10.73 1.94
C TYR A 131 -5.96 -10.68 3.15
N MET A 132 -6.07 -9.50 3.76
CA MET A 132 -6.95 -9.23 4.90
C MET A 132 -8.32 -8.64 4.50
N GLY A 133 -8.64 -8.62 3.20
CA GLY A 133 -9.88 -8.12 2.65
C GLY A 133 -9.69 -6.96 1.68
N SER A 134 -10.79 -6.29 1.35
CA SER A 134 -10.80 -5.17 0.42
C SER A 134 -10.40 -3.88 1.13
N PRO A 135 -9.40 -3.14 0.62
CA PRO A 135 -9.03 -1.83 1.16
C PRO A 135 -10.20 -0.83 1.11
N SER A 136 -10.26 0.09 2.08
CA SER A 136 -11.22 1.18 2.09
C SER A 136 -10.77 2.35 1.20
N ASP A 137 -11.65 3.35 1.01
CA ASP A 137 -11.38 4.54 0.18
C ASP A 137 -10.17 5.38 0.66
N HIS A 138 -9.70 5.15 1.89
CA HIS A 138 -8.54 5.82 2.50
C HIS A 138 -7.34 4.88 2.67
N ALA A 139 -7.26 3.83 1.86
CA ALA A 139 -6.12 2.94 1.87
C ALA A 139 -4.86 3.65 1.36
N VAL A 140 -3.74 3.34 1.97
CA VAL A 140 -2.44 3.89 1.61
C VAL A 140 -1.52 2.74 1.22
N SER A 141 -0.73 2.92 0.16
CA SER A 141 0.25 1.93 -0.28
C SER A 141 1.67 2.46 -0.28
N GLY A 142 2.61 1.54 -0.13
CA GLY A 142 4.04 1.77 -0.35
C GLY A 142 4.64 0.57 -1.09
N THR A 143 5.74 0.81 -1.79
CA THR A 143 6.40 -0.22 -2.60
C THR A 143 7.88 -0.29 -2.34
N SER A 144 8.46 -1.47 -2.49
CA SER A 144 9.90 -1.70 -2.44
C SER A 144 10.32 -2.74 -3.48
N LEU A 145 11.44 -2.46 -4.14
CA LEU A 145 11.98 -3.31 -5.20
C LEU A 145 12.95 -4.33 -4.58
N VAL A 146 12.71 -5.61 -4.84
CA VAL A 146 13.62 -6.70 -4.49
C VAL A 146 14.18 -7.29 -5.79
N THR A 147 15.50 -7.43 -5.85
CA THR A 147 16.19 -8.01 -7.02
C THR A 147 16.63 -9.41 -6.68
N LEU A 148 16.03 -10.41 -7.33
CA LEU A 148 16.37 -11.82 -7.10
C LEU A 148 17.50 -12.25 -8.02
N SER A 149 18.38 -13.10 -7.52
CA SER A 149 19.51 -13.72 -8.21
C SER A 149 19.34 -15.24 -8.30
N ASP A 150 20.01 -15.86 -9.26
CA ASP A 150 20.00 -17.32 -9.45
C ASP A 150 20.50 -18.09 -8.22
N SER A 151 21.38 -17.45 -7.46
CA SER A 151 21.97 -17.99 -6.24
C SER A 151 21.12 -17.81 -4.99
N ASP A 152 20.02 -17.06 -5.07
CA ASP A 152 19.16 -16.83 -3.92
C ASP A 152 18.45 -18.14 -3.53
N GLU A 153 18.45 -18.44 -2.23
CA GLU A 153 17.88 -19.67 -1.72
C GLU A 153 16.40 -19.52 -1.36
N LEU A 154 15.60 -20.56 -1.64
CA LEU A 154 14.28 -20.68 -1.07
C LEU A 154 14.42 -20.83 0.46
N HIS A 155 13.50 -20.21 1.19
CA HIS A 155 13.49 -20.21 2.64
C HIS A 155 12.27 -20.95 3.19
N GLU A 156 12.42 -21.54 4.36
CA GLU A 156 11.34 -22.14 5.15
C GLU A 156 11.23 -21.46 6.53
N PRO A 157 10.03 -21.40 7.13
CA PRO A 157 9.84 -20.75 8.41
C PRO A 157 10.22 -21.69 9.57
N ILE A 158 11.19 -21.25 10.39
CA ILE A 158 11.60 -21.93 11.63
C ILE A 158 11.58 -20.88 12.74
N ASP A 159 10.78 -21.10 13.78
CA ASP A 159 10.66 -20.21 14.96
C ASP A 159 10.45 -18.72 14.60
N GLY A 160 9.68 -18.44 13.54
CA GLY A 160 9.38 -17.08 13.07
C GLY A 160 10.50 -16.43 12.23
N ALA A 161 11.57 -17.16 11.94
CA ALA A 161 12.62 -16.75 11.02
C ALA A 161 12.51 -17.48 9.68
N ALA A 162 12.84 -16.80 8.59
CA ALA A 162 13.03 -17.41 7.28
C ALA A 162 14.46 -17.99 7.23
N ILE A 163 14.57 -19.31 7.18
CA ILE A 163 15.85 -20.03 7.16
C ILE A 163 16.08 -20.63 5.76
N PRO A 164 17.28 -20.54 5.18
CA PRO A 164 17.55 -21.08 3.85
C PRO A 164 17.41 -22.61 3.81
N THR A 165 16.80 -23.12 2.75
CA THR A 165 16.59 -24.56 2.51
C THR A 165 17.80 -25.23 1.85
N GLY A 166 18.80 -24.47 1.41
CA GLY A 166 19.91 -24.95 0.58
C GLY A 166 19.55 -25.19 -0.89
N LYS A 167 18.32 -24.89 -1.31
CA LYS A 167 17.89 -24.91 -2.72
C LYS A 167 17.81 -23.50 -3.27
N ASN A 168 18.66 -23.16 -4.24
CA ASN A 168 18.61 -21.88 -4.93
C ASN A 168 17.66 -21.88 -6.13
N LEU A 169 17.32 -20.69 -6.64
CA LEU A 169 16.37 -20.52 -7.74
C LEU A 169 16.81 -21.25 -9.02
N SER A 170 18.11 -21.23 -9.36
CA SER A 170 18.63 -21.98 -10.52
C SER A 170 18.45 -23.50 -10.38
N ALA A 171 18.66 -24.04 -9.18
CA ALA A 171 18.41 -25.45 -8.90
C ALA A 171 16.91 -25.80 -8.95
N VAL A 172 16.03 -24.88 -8.53
CA VAL A 172 14.58 -25.03 -8.62
C VAL A 172 14.12 -25.06 -10.07
N GLU A 173 14.68 -24.22 -10.95
CA GLU A 173 14.36 -24.23 -12.38
C GLU A 173 14.75 -25.53 -13.07
N SER A 174 15.89 -26.09 -12.66
CA SER A 174 16.46 -27.28 -13.28
C SER A 174 15.76 -28.58 -12.88
N ASP A 175 14.95 -28.58 -11.80
CA ASP A 175 14.21 -29.74 -11.33
C ASP A 175 12.75 -29.69 -11.86
N PRO A 176 12.33 -30.67 -12.69
CA PRO A 176 10.99 -30.69 -13.28
C PRO A 176 9.85 -30.89 -12.27
N ASN A 177 10.16 -31.23 -11.02
CA ASN A 177 9.17 -31.41 -9.95
C ASN A 177 9.08 -30.19 -9.02
N THR A 178 9.78 -29.10 -9.34
CA THR A 178 9.68 -27.86 -8.58
C THR A 178 9.49 -26.68 -9.50
N SER A 179 8.85 -25.64 -8.98
CA SER A 179 8.73 -24.36 -9.68
C SER A 179 8.92 -23.20 -8.71
N PHE A 180 9.20 -22.02 -9.26
CA PHE A 180 9.09 -20.76 -8.54
C PHE A 180 8.10 -19.88 -9.30
N TYR A 181 7.31 -19.08 -8.57
CA TYR A 181 6.22 -18.31 -9.18
C TYR A 181 6.70 -17.16 -10.09
N VAL A 182 8.00 -16.86 -10.09
CA VAL A 182 8.65 -15.97 -11.03
C VAL A 182 9.63 -16.80 -11.84
N GLY A 183 9.49 -16.85 -13.16
CA GLY A 183 10.48 -17.50 -14.02
C GLY A 183 11.76 -16.66 -14.18
N ASP A 184 12.87 -17.33 -14.48
CA ASP A 184 14.12 -16.66 -14.85
C ASP A 184 13.91 -15.82 -16.12
N ARG A 185 14.46 -14.60 -16.12
CA ARG A 185 14.30 -13.64 -17.20
C ARG A 185 15.56 -13.45 -18.04
N ASN A 186 16.71 -13.97 -17.63
CA ASN A 186 17.94 -13.73 -18.38
C ASN A 186 18.94 -14.87 -18.22
N SER A 187 19.91 -14.95 -19.12
CA SER A 187 20.95 -15.98 -19.07
C SER A 187 22.14 -15.56 -18.17
N GLY A 188 21.97 -14.55 -17.32
CA GLY A 188 22.99 -14.02 -16.41
C GLY A 188 22.62 -14.33 -14.96
N PRO A 189 23.41 -13.88 -13.98
CA PRO A 189 23.20 -14.24 -12.57
C PRO A 189 21.96 -13.58 -11.93
N LEU A 190 21.28 -12.71 -12.66
CA LEU A 190 20.07 -12.05 -12.21
C LEU A 190 18.91 -12.99 -12.53
N TRP A 191 18.04 -13.25 -11.58
CA TRP A 191 16.82 -14.01 -11.87
C TRP A 191 15.73 -13.07 -12.37
N ALA A 192 15.24 -12.19 -11.48
CA ALA A 192 14.20 -11.23 -11.80
C ALA A 192 14.06 -10.12 -10.74
N PRO A 193 13.75 -8.88 -11.14
CA PRO A 193 13.18 -7.90 -10.22
C PRO A 193 11.72 -8.23 -9.88
N VAL A 194 11.36 -8.03 -8.62
CA VAL A 194 9.98 -8.06 -8.10
C VAL A 194 9.71 -6.81 -7.27
N GLU A 195 8.50 -6.29 -7.33
CA GLU A 195 8.05 -5.14 -6.54
C GLU A 195 7.09 -5.63 -5.47
N VAL A 196 7.44 -5.44 -4.20
CA VAL A 196 6.56 -5.74 -3.08
C VAL A 196 5.75 -4.49 -2.75
N GLU A 197 4.44 -4.59 -2.88
CA GLU A 197 3.48 -3.57 -2.50
C GLU A 197 2.80 -3.95 -1.18
N VAL A 198 2.79 -3.02 -0.23
CA VAL A 198 2.03 -3.13 1.01
C VAL A 198 0.92 -2.09 0.97
N VAL A 199 -0.32 -2.54 1.10
CA VAL A 199 -1.51 -1.67 1.15
C VAL A 199 -2.09 -1.75 2.55
N VAL A 200 -2.31 -0.62 3.22
CA VAL A 200 -2.83 -0.57 4.59
C VAL A 200 -4.09 0.27 4.66
N TRP A 201 -5.03 -0.12 5.52
CA TRP A 201 -6.25 0.65 5.79
C TRP A 201 -6.79 0.36 7.19
N ARG A 202 -7.55 1.30 7.74
CA ARG A 202 -8.24 1.07 9.02
C ARG A 202 -9.45 0.16 8.82
N MET A 203 -9.58 -0.82 9.69
CA MET A 203 -10.76 -1.69 9.80
C MET A 203 -11.95 -0.97 10.43
#